data_AF-A0A4S3PR93-F1
#
_entry.id   AF-A0A4S3PR93-F1
#
_cell.length_a   1.000
_cell.length_b   1.000
_cell.length_c   1.000
_cell.angle_alpha   90.00
_cell.angle_beta   90.00
_cell.angle_gamma   90.00
#
_symmetry.space_group_name_H-M   'P 1'
#
loop_
_entity.id
_entity.type
_entity.pdbx_description
1 polymer ?
#
loop_
_entity_poly.entity_id
_entity_poly.type
_entity_poly.pdbx_seq_one_letter_code
_entity_poly.pdbx_strand_id
1 'polypeptide(L)'
;MTGKSFFMHSLNKVQHSAFFCCKALHFYFAINRHLITKIDLQNKGTWCTHGEDKEKVFVDKYGHQLGLIINPKKETNKYAPDLSNFLESELADLKTQNTPFFSAQWKYGYNPQYTVTFNKNDADRYREYYPDLVIYFWVDWVAIRYFKKSKSQRYPDTNIKVVPMTGVWKVAFKDLDEIIKNSPLHEYEERVGDDQGNAKESYLIDLNNSKITKVI
;
A
#
# COMPACT_ATOMS: atom_id res chain seq x y z
N MET A 1 -3.70 51.47 -47.63
CA MET A 1 -4.66 50.46 -47.15
C MET A 1 -3.83 49.34 -46.52
N THR A 2 -3.57 49.43 -45.21
CA THR A 2 -4.22 48.62 -44.13
C THR A 2 -3.86 47.13 -44.25
N GLY A 3 -3.30 46.41 -43.28
CA GLY A 3 -3.06 46.64 -41.86
C GLY A 3 -2.46 45.37 -41.22
N LYS A 4 -2.14 45.48 -39.94
CA LYS A 4 -1.46 44.56 -39.00
C LYS A 4 -2.07 43.14 -38.85
N SER A 5 -1.23 42.16 -38.44
CA SER A 5 -1.32 41.26 -37.25
C SER A 5 -0.48 40.00 -37.50
N PHE A 6 0.69 39.75 -36.91
CA PHE A 6 1.04 39.33 -35.53
C PHE A 6 0.28 38.11 -34.94
N PHE A 7 1.12 37.17 -34.47
CA PHE A 7 0.95 36.10 -33.47
C PHE A 7 0.65 34.63 -33.85
N MET A 8 1.61 33.78 -33.43
CA MET A 8 1.50 32.42 -32.87
C MET A 8 1.23 31.21 -33.79
N HIS A 9 2.28 30.42 -34.06
CA HIS A 9 2.43 29.08 -33.48
C HIS A 9 3.82 28.48 -33.76
N SER A 10 4.69 28.55 -32.75
CA SER A 10 5.87 27.69 -32.62
C SER A 10 5.49 26.53 -31.71
N LEU A 11 4.91 25.45 -32.26
CA LEU A 11 4.78 24.14 -31.60
C LEU A 11 4.69 23.06 -32.68
N ASN A 12 5.80 22.81 -33.37
CA ASN A 12 5.96 21.66 -34.26
C ASN A 12 7.41 21.18 -34.17
N LYS A 13 7.68 20.36 -33.15
CA LYS A 13 8.85 19.46 -33.03
C LYS A 13 8.82 18.84 -31.65
N VAL A 14 8.08 17.73 -31.49
CA VAL A 14 8.53 16.45 -30.88
C VAL A 14 7.41 15.46 -31.18
N GLN A 15 7.29 15.05 -32.44
CA GLN A 15 6.49 13.90 -32.84
C GLN A 15 7.42 12.98 -33.61
N HIS A 16 7.45 11.71 -33.21
CA HIS A 16 8.18 10.58 -33.79
C HIS A 16 9.70 10.49 -33.53
N SER A 17 10.06 9.82 -32.44
CA SER A 17 11.08 8.74 -32.49
C SER A 17 11.20 8.03 -31.14
N ALA A 18 10.43 6.97 -30.91
CA ALA A 18 10.85 5.85 -30.07
C ALA A 18 9.93 4.66 -30.38
N PHE A 19 10.51 3.66 -31.03
CA PHE A 19 9.92 2.37 -31.31
C PHE A 19 9.33 1.76 -30.02
N PHE A 20 8.01 1.53 -30.03
CA PHE A 20 7.29 0.81 -29.00
C PHE A 20 7.54 -0.69 -29.16
N CYS A 21 8.36 -1.27 -28.29
CA CYS A 21 8.38 -2.72 -28.06
C CYS A 21 7.42 -3.06 -26.90
N CYS A 22 6.74 -4.18 -27.05
CA CYS A 22 5.49 -4.57 -26.41
C CYS A 22 5.64 -4.97 -24.92
N LYS A 23 5.84 -4.00 -24.01
CA LYS A 23 5.60 -4.18 -22.57
C LYS A 23 4.24 -3.56 -22.22
N ALA A 24 3.44 -4.24 -21.41
CA ALA A 24 2.17 -3.66 -20.96
C ALA A 24 2.47 -2.42 -20.11
N LEU A 25 2.17 -1.22 -20.61
CA LEU A 25 2.34 0.00 -19.81
C LEU A 25 1.22 0.05 -18.77
N HIS A 26 1.57 -0.20 -17.51
CA HIS A 26 0.74 0.09 -16.35
C HIS A 26 1.21 1.40 -15.75
N PHE A 27 0.26 2.24 -15.35
CA PHE A 27 0.56 3.55 -14.80
C PHE A 27 -0.19 3.75 -13.49
N TYR A 28 0.52 4.27 -12.50
CA TYR A 28 -0.03 4.69 -11.21
C TYR A 28 0.02 6.20 -11.13
N PHE A 29 -1.00 6.84 -10.59
CA PHE A 29 -1.02 8.29 -10.46
C PHE A 29 -1.25 8.73 -9.02
N ALA A 30 -0.47 9.74 -8.63
CA ALA A 30 -0.63 10.47 -7.38
C ALA A 30 -1.81 11.45 -7.45
N ILE A 31 -2.14 12.05 -6.30
CA ILE A 31 -3.21 13.06 -6.15
C ILE A 31 -3.02 14.23 -7.10
N ASN A 32 -1.78 14.68 -7.29
CA ASN A 32 -1.38 15.77 -8.18
C ASN A 32 -1.24 15.36 -9.66
N ARG A 33 -1.73 14.17 -10.05
CA ARG A 33 -1.64 13.59 -11.41
C ARG A 33 -0.21 13.33 -11.90
N HIS A 34 0.77 13.38 -11.01
CA HIS A 34 2.11 12.91 -11.33
C HIS A 34 2.10 11.38 -11.49
N LEU A 35 2.86 10.91 -12.48
CA LEU A 35 3.08 9.49 -12.69
C LEU A 35 3.95 8.94 -11.55
N ILE A 36 3.47 7.90 -10.89
CA ILE A 36 4.20 7.13 -9.88
C ILE A 36 4.84 5.94 -10.59
N THR A 37 6.15 5.80 -10.50
CA THR A 37 6.89 4.65 -11.03
C THR A 37 6.82 3.45 -10.08
N LYS A 38 7.17 2.24 -10.55
CA LYS A 38 7.25 1.05 -9.69
C LYS A 38 8.27 1.25 -8.56
N ILE A 39 9.32 2.04 -8.81
CA ILE A 39 10.31 2.44 -7.81
C ILE A 39 9.67 3.34 -6.75
N ASP A 40 8.77 4.26 -7.12
CA ASP A 40 8.06 5.13 -6.16
C ASP A 40 7.04 4.36 -5.30
N LEU A 41 6.44 3.29 -5.84
CA LEU A 41 5.56 2.39 -5.06
C LEU A 41 6.36 1.54 -4.06
N GLN A 42 7.62 1.23 -4.39
CA GLN A 42 8.55 0.50 -3.52
C GLN A 42 9.29 1.46 -2.56
N ASN A 43 9.50 2.71 -2.96
CA ASN A 43 10.00 3.82 -2.15
C ASN A 43 8.85 4.44 -1.35
N LYS A 44 8.41 3.67 -0.36
CA LYS A 44 7.85 4.08 0.93
C LYS A 44 7.58 5.59 1.10
N GLY A 45 6.47 6.11 0.54
CA GLY A 45 5.84 7.38 0.94
C GLY A 45 6.66 8.67 0.72
N THR A 46 5.98 9.75 0.37
CA THR A 46 6.54 11.12 0.27
C THR A 46 7.19 11.66 1.55
N TRP A 47 7.07 10.95 2.68
CA TRP A 47 7.57 11.35 4.00
C TRP A 47 8.86 10.65 4.42
N CYS A 48 9.20 9.51 3.81
CA CYS A 48 10.44 8.80 4.13
C CYS A 48 11.60 9.41 3.35
N THR A 49 11.72 10.73 3.43
CA THR A 49 12.61 11.51 2.58
C THR A 49 14.08 11.16 2.80
N HIS A 50 14.45 10.44 3.86
CA HIS A 50 15.85 10.13 4.21
C HIS A 50 16.07 8.79 4.97
N GLY A 51 15.29 7.74 4.68
CA GLY A 51 15.52 6.42 5.32
C GLY A 51 15.12 6.34 6.80
N GLU A 52 14.21 7.23 7.22
CA GLU A 52 13.63 7.20 8.57
C GLU A 52 12.81 5.92 8.80
N ASP A 53 12.94 5.36 10.00
CA ASP A 53 12.18 4.17 10.40
C ASP A 53 10.69 4.51 10.45
N LYS A 54 9.86 3.73 9.73
CA LYS A 54 8.41 3.95 9.68
C LYS A 54 7.77 3.89 11.06
N GLU A 55 8.33 3.07 11.95
CA GLU A 55 7.88 2.94 13.33
C GLU A 55 8.09 4.23 14.09
N LYS A 56 9.26 4.86 13.91
CA LYS A 56 9.56 6.16 14.49
C LYS A 56 8.60 7.23 14.00
N VAL A 57 8.39 7.33 12.68
CA VAL A 57 7.44 8.30 12.12
C VAL A 57 6.01 8.06 12.64
N PHE A 58 5.60 6.79 12.74
CA PHE A 58 4.28 6.43 13.26
C PHE A 58 4.13 6.81 14.75
N VAL A 59 5.11 6.49 15.59
CA VAL A 59 5.10 6.79 17.02
C VAL A 59 5.19 8.29 17.28
N ASP A 60 6.02 9.02 16.53
CA ASP A 60 6.11 10.48 16.64
C ASP A 60 4.76 11.15 16.31
N LYS A 61 4.01 10.59 15.35
CA LYS A 61 2.73 11.16 14.90
C LYS A 61 1.53 10.73 15.75
N TYR A 62 1.48 9.47 16.17
CA TYR A 62 0.28 8.86 16.77
C TYR A 62 0.54 8.13 18.09
N GLY A 63 1.81 7.90 18.46
CA GLY A 63 2.19 7.10 19.62
C GLY A 63 1.56 7.57 20.92
N HIS A 64 1.64 8.87 21.21
CA HIS A 64 1.00 9.43 22.42
C HIS A 64 -0.52 9.24 22.44
N GLN A 65 -1.20 9.49 21.31
CA GLN A 65 -2.66 9.35 21.22
C GLN A 65 -3.11 7.89 21.36
N LEU A 66 -2.33 6.95 20.83
CA LEU A 66 -2.65 5.51 20.85
C LEU A 66 -2.05 4.78 22.05
N GLY A 67 -1.25 5.45 22.87
CA GLY A 67 -0.53 4.85 24.00
C GLY A 67 0.58 3.88 23.60
N LEU A 68 1.24 4.14 22.47
CA LEU A 68 2.23 3.24 21.84
C LEU A 68 3.62 3.86 21.81
N ILE A 69 4.62 2.99 21.97
CA ILE A 69 6.04 3.24 21.73
C ILE A 69 6.60 2.19 20.77
N ILE A 70 7.79 2.44 20.23
CA ILE A 70 8.57 1.38 19.59
C ILE A 70 8.92 0.36 20.66
N ASN A 71 8.72 -0.93 20.38
CA ASN A 71 9.03 -2.00 21.30
C ASN A 71 10.53 -1.97 21.65
N PRO A 72 10.92 -1.77 22.93
CA PRO A 72 12.33 -1.69 23.33
C PRO A 72 13.15 -2.94 22.94
N LYS A 73 12.50 -4.10 22.82
CA LYS A 73 13.16 -5.34 22.38
C LYS A 73 13.71 -5.28 20.96
N LYS A 74 13.25 -4.34 20.12
CA LYS A 74 13.76 -4.18 18.75
C LYS A 74 15.19 -3.65 18.67
N GLU A 75 15.70 -3.06 19.75
CA GLU A 75 17.11 -2.67 19.84
C GLU A 75 18.07 -3.87 19.74
N THR A 76 17.62 -5.05 20.19
CA THR A 76 18.45 -6.27 20.26
C THR A 76 17.89 -7.42 19.42
N ASN A 77 16.60 -7.39 19.08
CA ASN A 77 15.93 -8.40 18.28
C ASN A 77 15.08 -7.76 17.17
N LYS A 78 15.62 -7.71 15.95
CA LYS A 78 14.93 -7.18 14.76
C LYS A 78 13.63 -7.91 14.40
N TYR A 79 13.39 -9.11 14.95
CA TYR A 79 12.18 -9.90 14.71
C TYR A 79 11.12 -9.73 15.80
N ALA A 80 11.41 -8.98 16.87
CA ALA A 80 10.40 -8.63 17.86
C ALA A 80 9.28 -7.78 17.21
N PRO A 81 8.05 -7.83 17.75
CA PRO A 81 6.96 -6.98 17.27
C PRO A 81 7.34 -5.50 17.31
N ASP A 82 6.82 -4.72 16.37
CA ASP A 82 7.21 -3.32 16.14
C ASP A 82 6.96 -2.40 17.32
N LEU A 83 5.82 -2.56 17.98
CA LEU A 83 5.30 -1.62 18.96
C LEU A 83 4.95 -2.32 20.27
N SER A 84 4.91 -1.54 21.35
CA SER A 84 4.31 -1.94 22.62
C SER A 84 3.55 -0.78 23.23
N ASN A 85 2.62 -1.06 24.14
CA ASN A 85 2.08 0.00 25.00
C ASN A 85 3.15 0.50 25.99
N PHE A 86 2.88 1.62 26.67
CA PHE A 86 3.81 2.19 27.66
C PHE A 86 4.15 1.28 28.85
N LEU A 87 3.30 0.28 29.13
CA LEU A 87 3.49 -0.69 30.21
C LEU A 87 4.15 -2.00 29.72
N GLU A 88 4.49 -2.08 28.43
CA GLU A 88 5.05 -3.27 27.76
C GLU A 88 4.21 -4.56 27.91
N SER A 89 2.92 -4.42 28.23
CA SER A 89 1.99 -5.53 28.47
C SER A 89 1.21 -5.94 27.22
N GLU A 90 1.04 -5.02 26.25
CA GLU A 90 0.40 -5.28 24.96
C GLU A 90 1.45 -5.07 23.86
N LEU A 91 1.71 -6.12 23.08
CA LEU A 91 2.58 -6.06 21.91
C LEU A 91 1.74 -5.79 20.66
N ALA A 92 2.32 -5.04 19.72
CA ALA A 92 1.68 -4.76 18.46
C ALA A 92 2.66 -4.73 17.29
N ASP A 93 2.13 -4.89 16.08
CA ASP A 93 2.90 -4.85 14.84
C ASP A 93 2.28 -3.85 13.85
N LEU A 94 3.13 -3.13 13.14
CA LEU A 94 2.74 -2.00 12.31
C LEU A 94 2.81 -2.40 10.83
N LYS A 95 1.63 -2.42 10.20
CA LYS A 95 1.50 -2.69 8.76
C LYS A 95 1.20 -1.38 8.01
N THR A 96 2.22 -0.73 7.49
CA THR A 96 2.06 0.49 6.67
C THR A 96 1.65 0.16 5.24
N GLN A 97 0.61 0.83 4.74
CA GLN A 97 0.03 0.62 3.41
C GLN A 97 -0.14 1.95 2.68
N ASN A 98 0.57 2.13 1.56
CA ASN A 98 0.55 3.41 0.81
C ASN A 98 -0.05 3.30 -0.59
N THR A 99 -0.31 2.08 -1.05
CA THR A 99 -0.86 1.80 -2.36
C THR A 99 -2.05 0.87 -2.21
N PRO A 100 -3.24 1.26 -2.67
CA PRO A 100 -4.40 0.37 -2.70
C PRO A 100 -4.12 -0.88 -3.52
N PHE A 101 -4.70 -2.02 -3.11
CA PHE A 101 -4.70 -3.21 -3.95
C PHE A 101 -5.70 -3.05 -5.10
N PHE A 102 -5.32 -2.29 -6.15
CA PHE A 102 -6.22 -1.89 -7.22
C PHE A 102 -6.93 -3.05 -7.92
N SER A 103 -6.31 -4.22 -8.00
CA SER A 103 -6.92 -5.40 -8.62
C SER A 103 -7.93 -6.13 -7.74
N ALA A 104 -8.17 -5.68 -6.50
CA ALA A 104 -9.06 -6.33 -5.53
C ALA A 104 -10.44 -6.60 -6.12
N GLN A 105 -11.03 -5.62 -6.80
CA GLN A 105 -12.42 -5.71 -7.25
C GLN A 105 -12.63 -6.78 -8.30
N TRP A 106 -11.80 -6.82 -9.33
CA TRP A 106 -12.01 -7.70 -10.48
C TRP A 106 -11.38 -9.08 -10.30
N LYS A 107 -10.36 -9.22 -9.44
CA LYS A 107 -9.79 -10.53 -9.10
C LYS A 107 -10.56 -11.24 -7.97
N TYR A 108 -11.03 -10.48 -6.99
CA TYR A 108 -11.48 -11.03 -5.70
C TYR A 108 -12.82 -10.48 -5.21
N GLY A 109 -13.42 -9.53 -5.92
CA GLY A 109 -14.70 -8.92 -5.51
C GLY A 109 -14.59 -7.87 -4.40
N TYR A 110 -13.36 -7.50 -3.98
CA TYR A 110 -13.12 -6.61 -2.84
C TYR A 110 -12.98 -5.15 -3.29
N ASN A 111 -13.46 -4.19 -2.49
CA ASN A 111 -13.36 -2.77 -2.81
C ASN A 111 -11.92 -2.25 -2.59
N PRO A 112 -11.20 -1.78 -3.62
CA PRO A 112 -9.82 -1.30 -3.49
C PRO A 112 -9.66 -0.12 -2.52
N GLN A 113 -10.71 0.66 -2.29
CA GLN A 113 -10.69 1.79 -1.35
C GLN A 113 -10.32 1.37 0.07
N TYR A 114 -10.75 0.16 0.48
CA TYR A 114 -10.66 -0.34 1.85
C TYR A 114 -9.88 -1.65 1.95
N THR A 115 -9.29 -2.13 0.85
CA THR A 115 -8.54 -3.37 0.84
C THR A 115 -7.07 -3.12 1.15
N VAL A 116 -6.57 -3.75 2.22
CA VAL A 116 -5.15 -3.85 2.54
C VAL A 116 -4.66 -5.28 2.35
N THR A 117 -3.35 -5.45 2.24
CA THR A 117 -2.72 -6.78 2.18
C THR A 117 -2.07 -7.15 3.50
N PHE A 118 -2.16 -8.40 3.90
CA PHE A 118 -1.49 -8.94 5.08
C PHE A 118 -0.69 -10.19 4.71
N ASN A 119 0.62 -10.20 4.99
CA ASN A 119 1.52 -11.26 4.52
C ASN A 119 1.17 -12.60 5.17
N LYS A 120 1.18 -13.68 4.39
CA LYS A 120 0.96 -15.03 4.91
C LYS A 120 2.00 -15.43 5.96
N ASN A 121 3.27 -15.14 5.71
CA ASN A 121 4.36 -15.46 6.65
C ASN A 121 4.22 -14.70 7.99
N ASP A 122 3.69 -13.48 7.97
CA ASP A 122 3.40 -12.74 9.20
C ASP A 122 2.27 -13.43 9.97
N ALA A 123 1.19 -13.82 9.28
CA ALA A 123 0.08 -14.58 9.89
C ALA A 123 0.57 -15.88 10.53
N ASP A 124 1.37 -16.67 9.81
CA ASP A 124 1.91 -17.94 10.30
C ASP A 124 2.81 -17.72 11.52
N ARG A 125 3.69 -16.72 11.48
CA ARG A 125 4.55 -16.35 12.61
C ARG A 125 3.72 -15.94 13.83
N TYR A 126 2.70 -15.12 13.67
CA TYR A 126 1.91 -14.63 14.81
C TYR A 126 1.04 -15.72 15.41
N ARG A 127 0.51 -16.66 14.61
CA ARG A 127 -0.20 -17.85 15.13
C ARG A 127 0.68 -18.65 16.10
N GLU A 128 1.95 -18.79 15.77
CA GLU A 128 2.89 -19.60 16.57
C GLU A 128 3.44 -18.85 17.78
N TYR A 129 3.86 -17.60 17.60
CA TYR A 129 4.66 -16.88 18.61
C TYR A 129 3.94 -15.73 19.30
N TYR A 130 2.90 -15.17 18.69
CA TYR A 130 2.24 -13.94 19.17
C TYR A 130 0.71 -13.97 18.98
N PRO A 131 -0.02 -14.93 19.60
CA PRO A 131 -1.46 -15.09 19.38
C PRO A 131 -2.29 -13.90 19.90
N ASP A 132 -1.80 -13.19 20.92
CA ASP A 132 -2.48 -12.03 21.55
C ASP A 132 -2.01 -10.68 20.98
N LEU A 133 -1.28 -10.69 19.86
CA LEU A 133 -0.74 -9.48 19.24
C LEU A 133 -1.83 -8.56 18.73
N VAL A 134 -1.60 -7.25 18.75
CA VAL A 134 -2.44 -6.28 18.06
C VAL A 134 -1.81 -5.88 16.72
N ILE A 135 -2.62 -5.81 15.66
CA ILE A 135 -2.18 -5.32 14.36
C ILE A 135 -2.72 -3.91 14.14
N TYR A 136 -1.81 -2.99 13.79
CA TYR A 136 -2.17 -1.65 13.31
C TYR A 136 -1.91 -1.55 11.81
N PHE A 137 -2.97 -1.34 11.02
CA PHE A 137 -2.85 -0.95 9.63
C PHE A 137 -2.76 0.57 9.56
N TRP A 138 -1.60 1.10 9.21
CA TRP A 138 -1.43 2.52 8.93
C TRP A 138 -1.55 2.77 7.44
N VAL A 139 -2.69 3.32 7.02
CA VAL A 139 -2.99 3.56 5.61
C VAL A 139 -2.74 5.02 5.27
N ASP A 140 -2.09 5.24 4.14
CA ASP A 140 -1.93 6.55 3.51
C ASP A 140 -1.87 6.41 1.98
N TRP A 141 -3.03 6.43 1.31
CA TRP A 141 -3.14 6.25 -0.14
C TRP A 141 -2.50 7.39 -0.94
N VAL A 142 -1.25 7.19 -1.33
CA VAL A 142 -0.51 8.10 -2.21
C VAL A 142 -0.87 7.85 -3.67
N ALA A 143 -0.96 6.58 -4.07
CA ALA A 143 -1.41 6.19 -5.40
C ALA A 143 -2.95 6.09 -5.40
N ILE A 144 -3.62 6.95 -6.14
CA ILE A 144 -5.09 7.02 -6.15
C ILE A 144 -5.73 6.56 -7.46
N ARG A 145 -4.91 6.24 -8.48
CA ARG A 145 -5.42 5.73 -9.75
C ARG A 145 -4.47 4.70 -10.35
N TYR A 146 -5.06 3.61 -10.84
CA TYR A 146 -4.41 2.62 -11.68
C TYR A 146 -5.00 2.66 -13.09
N PHE A 147 -4.13 2.77 -14.08
CA PHE A 147 -4.51 2.70 -15.48
C PHE A 147 -3.68 1.65 -16.21
N LYS A 148 -4.35 0.81 -17.00
CA LYS A 148 -3.71 -0.16 -17.89
C LYS A 148 -4.42 -0.13 -19.24
N LYS A 149 -3.64 0.17 -20.28
CA LYS A 149 -4.13 0.14 -21.65
C LYS A 149 -4.41 -1.28 -22.08
N SER A 150 -5.57 -1.52 -22.69
CA SER A 150 -5.92 -2.80 -23.27
C SER A 150 -5.05 -3.10 -24.50
N LYS A 151 -4.66 -4.37 -24.65
CA LYS A 151 -3.97 -4.86 -25.85
C LYS A 151 -4.94 -5.19 -27.00
N SER A 152 -6.24 -5.23 -26.72
CA SER A 152 -7.29 -5.61 -27.66
C SER A 152 -8.29 -4.48 -27.78
N GLN A 153 -8.61 -4.08 -29.00
CA GLN A 153 -9.67 -3.10 -29.27
C GLN A 153 -11.05 -3.56 -28.78
N ARG A 154 -11.23 -4.86 -28.49
CA ARG A 154 -12.47 -5.44 -27.96
C ARG A 154 -12.66 -5.25 -26.46
N TYR A 155 -11.59 -4.97 -25.72
CA TYR A 155 -11.65 -4.79 -24.26
C TYR A 155 -11.29 -3.35 -23.90
N PRO A 156 -12.07 -2.71 -23.01
CA PRO A 156 -11.77 -1.35 -22.58
C PRO A 156 -10.48 -1.32 -21.76
N ASP A 157 -9.87 -0.14 -21.71
CA ASP A 157 -8.77 0.13 -20.79
C ASP A 157 -9.23 -0.06 -19.33
N THR A 158 -8.35 -0.60 -18.49
CA THR A 158 -8.60 -0.62 -17.04
C THR A 158 -8.30 0.76 -16.48
N ASN A 159 -9.24 1.32 -15.74
CA ASN A 159 -9.11 2.64 -15.14
C ASN A 159 -9.80 2.66 -13.77
N ILE A 160 -9.04 2.32 -12.73
CA ILE A 160 -9.54 2.22 -11.35
C ILE A 160 -9.08 3.46 -10.59
N LYS A 161 -9.99 4.08 -9.85
CA LYS A 161 -9.71 5.23 -9.00
C LYS A 161 -10.19 4.96 -7.58
N VAL A 162 -9.41 5.38 -6.61
CA VAL A 162 -9.81 5.49 -5.21
C VAL A 162 -9.75 6.96 -4.80
N VAL A 163 -10.35 7.27 -3.67
CA VAL A 163 -10.21 8.57 -3.00
C VAL A 163 -8.97 8.50 -2.08
N PRO A 164 -8.19 9.59 -1.95
CA PRO A 164 -7.18 9.69 -0.90
C PRO A 164 -7.74 9.26 0.45
N MET A 165 -7.03 8.39 1.15
CA MET A 165 -7.44 7.91 2.46
C MET A 165 -6.22 7.77 3.34
N THR A 166 -6.31 8.40 4.51
CA THR A 166 -5.33 8.27 5.57
C THR A 166 -6.07 7.87 6.85
N GLY A 167 -5.45 7.01 7.63
CA GLY A 167 -5.97 6.61 8.93
C GLY A 167 -5.21 5.44 9.53
N VAL A 168 -5.61 5.07 10.74
CA VAL A 168 -5.07 3.91 11.44
C VAL A 168 -6.22 3.00 11.84
N TRP A 169 -6.10 1.72 11.50
CA TRP A 169 -7.07 0.69 11.87
C TRP A 169 -6.40 -0.31 12.80
N LYS A 170 -7.07 -0.64 13.91
CA LYS A 170 -6.64 -1.58 14.94
C LYS A 170 -7.48 -2.86 14.86
N VAL A 171 -6.83 -4.00 15.02
CA VAL A 171 -7.49 -5.30 15.18
C VAL A 171 -6.63 -6.23 16.03
N ALA A 172 -7.25 -7.04 16.90
CA ALA A 172 -6.53 -8.11 17.59
C ALA A 172 -6.18 -9.22 16.60
N PHE A 173 -4.99 -9.82 16.70
CA PHE A 173 -4.54 -10.83 15.75
C PHE A 173 -5.47 -12.05 15.72
N LYS A 174 -6.02 -12.45 16.87
CA LYS A 174 -7.05 -13.49 16.96
C LYS A 174 -8.28 -13.20 16.07
N ASP A 175 -8.76 -11.96 16.09
CA ASP A 175 -9.88 -11.54 15.25
C ASP A 175 -9.47 -11.46 13.77
N LEU A 176 -8.28 -10.95 13.49
CA LEU A 176 -7.72 -10.93 12.13
C LEU A 176 -7.54 -12.35 11.57
N ASP A 177 -7.15 -13.32 12.39
CA ASP A 177 -7.01 -14.72 12.00
C ASP A 177 -8.35 -15.34 11.59
N GLU A 178 -9.43 -14.97 12.27
CA GLU A 178 -10.78 -15.36 11.85
C GLU A 178 -11.20 -14.71 10.52
N ILE A 179 -10.83 -13.45 10.30
CA ILE A 179 -11.05 -12.77 9.01
C ILE A 179 -10.26 -13.48 7.91
N ILE A 180 -9.00 -13.83 8.18
CA ILE A 180 -8.09 -14.47 7.22
C ILE A 180 -8.66 -15.80 6.70
N LYS A 181 -9.35 -16.59 7.53
CA LYS A 181 -9.96 -17.87 7.12
C LYS A 181 -10.95 -17.73 5.96
N ASN A 182 -11.55 -16.56 5.80
CA ASN A 182 -12.51 -16.25 4.73
C ASN A 182 -11.96 -15.24 3.71
N SER A 183 -10.69 -14.85 3.85
CA SER A 183 -10.05 -13.84 3.01
C SER A 183 -9.38 -14.49 1.80
N PRO A 184 -9.47 -13.88 0.61
CA PRO A 184 -8.72 -14.32 -0.56
C PRO A 184 -7.21 -14.26 -0.29
N LEU A 185 -6.50 -15.31 -0.71
CA LEU A 185 -5.04 -15.35 -0.75
C LEU A 185 -4.58 -14.95 -2.15
N HIS A 186 -3.75 -13.91 -2.23
CA HIS A 186 -3.13 -13.48 -3.48
C HIS A 186 -1.68 -13.95 -3.54
N GLU A 187 -1.37 -14.74 -4.56
CA GLU A 187 -0.01 -15.16 -4.90
C GLU A 187 0.61 -14.15 -5.89
N TYR A 188 1.82 -13.68 -5.59
CA TYR A 188 2.57 -12.79 -6.47
C TYR A 188 3.40 -13.62 -7.46
N GLU A 189 2.86 -13.84 -8.66
CA GLU A 189 3.52 -14.59 -9.75
C GLU A 189 4.94 -14.07 -10.06
N GLU A 190 5.20 -12.77 -9.91
CA GLU A 190 6.51 -12.14 -10.13
C GLU A 190 7.57 -12.52 -9.08
N ARG A 191 7.21 -13.23 -8.00
CA ARG A 191 8.08 -13.51 -6.84
C ARG A 191 8.36 -15.00 -6.60
N VAL A 192 7.97 -15.86 -7.54
CA VAL A 192 8.17 -17.32 -7.45
C VAL A 192 9.67 -17.69 -7.33
N GLY A 193 10.58 -16.82 -7.80
CA GLY A 193 12.03 -16.97 -7.67
C GLY A 193 12.76 -15.87 -6.88
N ASP A 194 12.04 -15.06 -6.09
CA ASP A 194 12.64 -13.97 -5.31
C ASP A 194 13.32 -14.51 -4.04
N ASP A 195 14.63 -14.23 -3.90
CA ASP A 195 15.49 -14.59 -2.77
C ASP A 195 15.71 -13.41 -1.80
N GLN A 196 15.13 -12.24 -2.07
CA GLN A 196 15.30 -11.02 -1.27
C GLN A 196 14.34 -10.95 -0.08
N GLY A 197 13.59 -12.02 0.20
CA GLY A 197 12.70 -12.12 1.36
C GLY A 197 11.37 -11.37 1.22
N ASN A 198 10.98 -10.93 0.02
CA ASN A 198 9.67 -10.32 -0.19
C ASN A 198 8.54 -11.34 0.00
N ALA A 199 7.39 -10.88 0.49
CA ALA A 199 6.22 -11.74 0.65
C ALA A 199 5.77 -12.31 -0.70
N LYS A 200 5.67 -13.64 -0.79
CA LYS A 200 5.18 -14.37 -1.98
C LYS A 200 3.66 -14.43 -2.04
N GLU A 201 3.03 -14.29 -0.87
CA GLU A 201 1.58 -14.43 -0.72
C GLU A 201 1.07 -13.43 0.33
N SER A 202 -0.11 -12.86 0.07
CA SER A 202 -0.79 -11.99 1.03
C SER A 202 -2.29 -12.22 1.03
N TYR A 203 -2.89 -12.22 2.20
CA TYR A 203 -4.33 -12.15 2.38
C TYR A 203 -4.84 -10.74 2.05
N LEU A 204 -6.00 -10.66 1.41
CA LEU A 204 -6.72 -9.41 1.20
C LEU A 204 -7.69 -9.17 2.36
N ILE A 205 -7.52 -8.06 3.07
CA ILE A 205 -8.31 -7.71 4.25
C ILE A 205 -9.14 -6.47 3.94
N ASP A 206 -10.45 -6.54 4.17
CA ASP A 206 -11.36 -5.39 4.09
C ASP A 206 -11.39 -4.66 5.43
N LEU A 207 -10.94 -3.41 5.44
CA LEU A 207 -10.91 -2.54 6.62
C LEU A 207 -12.30 -2.17 7.16
N ASN A 208 -13.39 -2.43 6.41
CA ASN A 208 -14.75 -2.26 6.89
C ASN A 208 -15.29 -3.46 7.69
N ASN A 209 -14.49 -4.52 7.86
CA ASN A 209 -14.89 -5.64 8.71
C ASN A 209 -15.22 -5.13 10.12
N SER A 210 -16.33 -5.58 10.71
CA SER A 210 -16.83 -5.09 11.99
C SER A 210 -15.90 -5.32 13.18
N LYS A 211 -14.93 -6.24 13.04
CA LYS A 211 -13.90 -6.50 14.07
C LYS A 211 -12.69 -5.57 13.95
N ILE A 212 -12.59 -4.80 12.87
CA ILE A 212 -11.51 -3.85 12.64
C ILE A 212 -12.04 -2.46 12.99
N THR A 213 -11.34 -1.76 13.88
CA THR A 213 -11.75 -0.43 14.36
C THR A 213 -10.82 0.64 13.82
N LYS A 214 -11.37 1.69 13.21
CA LYS A 214 -10.60 2.89 12.88
C LYS A 214 -10.32 3.69 14.16
N VAL A 215 -9.06 3.95 14.47
CA VAL A 215 -8.60 4.64 15.70
C VAL A 215 -7.98 6.01 15.43
N ILE A 216 -7.63 6.31 14.17
CA ILE A 216 -7.21 7.62 13.65
C ILE A 216 -7.86 7.85 12.29
#